data_AF-A0A822D729-F1
#
_entry.id   AF-A0A822D729-F1
#
_cell.length_a   1.000
_cell.length_b   1.000
_cell.length_c   1.000
_cell.angle_alpha   90.00
_cell.angle_beta   90.00
_cell.angle_gamma   90.00
#
_symmetry.space_group_name_H-M   'P 1'
#
loop_
_entity.id
_entity.type
_entity.pdbx_description
1 polymer ?
#
loop_
_entity_poly.entity_id
_entity_poly.type
_entity_poly.pdbx_seq_one_letter_code
_entity_poly.pdbx_strand_id
1 'polypeptide(L)'
;MERSRSSRMNETEEQRQIRLQKERERSRSSRMNETEEQREIRLEKKKEQTQSTRTNELEEQRQIRLEQQKKRSQVYRTKKKVEKQSNENISTGQNSTHSTWPGPISRDLKDTRLQQFLEQMAMSKLAEATCAVCNICTSAKDAKKISISKIPNIDLLKVSEELKNLIRNSTENTSIFNGNDNNGQTTTQIKSIV
;
A
#
# COMPACT_ATOMS: atom_id res chain seq x y z
N MET A 1 -63.12 9.50 -1.81
CA MET A 1 -61.80 9.87 -2.38
C MET A 1 -61.88 11.08 -3.31
N GLU A 2 -62.99 11.25 -4.03
CA GLU A 2 -63.23 12.32 -5.01
C GLU A 2 -63.31 13.74 -4.40
N ARG A 3 -63.93 13.87 -3.23
CA ARG A 3 -64.03 15.15 -2.50
C ARG A 3 -62.67 15.76 -2.15
N SER A 4 -61.69 14.95 -1.76
CA SER A 4 -60.32 15.42 -1.45
C SER A 4 -59.51 15.81 -2.70
N ARG A 5 -59.81 15.22 -3.87
CA ARG A 5 -59.18 15.63 -5.14
C ARG A 5 -59.76 16.95 -5.62
N SER A 6 -61.09 17.10 -5.56
CA SER A 6 -61.79 18.34 -5.92
C SER A 6 -61.37 19.51 -5.00
N SER A 7 -61.28 19.29 -3.68
CA SER A 7 -60.76 20.32 -2.76
C SER A 7 -59.30 20.71 -3.01
N ARG A 8 -58.47 19.81 -3.58
CA ARG A 8 -57.08 20.13 -3.95
C ARG A 8 -56.95 20.85 -5.29
N MET A 9 -57.92 20.69 -6.19
CA MET A 9 -57.93 21.44 -7.45
C MET A 9 -58.41 22.87 -7.27
N ASN A 10 -59.28 23.10 -6.28
CA ASN A 10 -59.84 24.42 -5.97
C ASN A 10 -59.09 25.15 -4.84
N GLU A 11 -57.93 24.65 -4.41
CA GLU A 11 -57.14 25.29 -3.35
C GLU A 11 -56.46 26.56 -3.88
N THR A 12 -56.46 27.63 -3.08
CA THR A 12 -55.61 28.80 -3.38
C THR A 12 -54.15 28.47 -3.13
N GLU A 13 -53.22 29.24 -3.70
CA GLU A 13 -51.78 29.01 -3.47
C GLU A 13 -51.42 29.11 -1.98
N GLU A 14 -52.03 30.04 -1.24
CA GLU A 14 -51.83 30.16 0.21
C GLU A 14 -52.31 28.92 0.97
N GLN A 15 -53.51 28.40 0.63
CA GLN A 15 -54.05 27.18 1.22
C GLN A 15 -53.18 25.97 0.90
N ARG A 16 -52.65 25.90 -0.33
CA ARG A 16 -51.70 24.88 -0.76
C ARG A 16 -50.41 24.93 0.04
N GLN A 17 -49.84 26.12 0.23
CA GLN A 17 -48.62 26.29 1.01
C GLN A 17 -48.82 25.90 2.47
N ILE A 18 -49.92 26.33 3.10
CA ILE A 18 -50.27 25.95 4.47
C ILE A 18 -50.42 24.43 4.60
N ARG A 19 -51.10 23.79 3.63
CA ARG A 19 -51.26 22.32 3.62
C ARG A 19 -49.93 21.60 3.49
N LEU A 20 -49.09 22.01 2.54
CA LEU A 20 -47.76 21.41 2.33
C LEU A 20 -46.83 21.64 3.54
N GLN A 21 -46.92 22.80 4.18
CA GLN A 21 -46.17 23.08 5.40
C GLN A 21 -46.59 22.12 6.53
N LYS A 22 -47.90 21.99 6.79
CA LYS A 22 -48.42 21.03 7.78
C LYS A 22 -48.00 19.59 7.48
N GLU A 23 -47.97 19.20 6.21
CA GLU A 23 -47.54 17.87 5.78
C GLU A 23 -46.03 17.64 6.01
N ARG A 24 -45.19 18.65 5.74
CA ARG A 24 -43.75 18.61 6.05
C ARG A 24 -43.51 18.51 7.55
N GLU A 25 -44.25 19.27 8.37
CA GLU A 25 -44.15 19.25 9.83
C GLU A 25 -44.51 17.89 10.41
N ARG A 26 -45.64 17.30 9.99
CA ARG A 26 -46.03 15.94 10.38
C ARG A 26 -44.98 14.90 9.96
N SER A 27 -44.48 15.00 8.73
CA SER A 27 -43.45 14.08 8.23
C SER A 27 -42.15 14.20 9.03
N ARG A 28 -41.77 15.42 9.43
CA ARG A 28 -40.59 15.67 10.25
C ARG A 28 -40.78 15.10 11.65
N SER A 29 -41.92 15.36 12.29
CA SER A 29 -42.24 14.83 13.62
C SER A 29 -42.26 13.29 13.62
N SER A 30 -42.87 12.67 12.61
CA SER A 30 -42.86 11.21 12.45
C SER A 30 -41.45 10.64 12.28
N ARG A 31 -40.56 11.31 11.52
CA ARG A 31 -39.16 10.86 11.37
C ARG A 31 -38.33 11.03 12.63
N MET A 32 -38.63 12.04 13.46
CA MET A 32 -37.93 12.25 14.73
C MET A 32 -38.28 11.18 15.77
N ASN A 33 -39.51 10.66 15.71
CA ASN A 33 -40.02 9.66 16.65
C ASN A 33 -39.92 8.21 16.09
N GLU A 34 -39.21 8.02 14.99
CA GLU A 34 -39.02 6.73 14.32
C GLU A 34 -38.07 5.85 15.14
N THR A 35 -38.42 4.57 15.34
CA THR A 35 -37.47 3.59 15.91
C THR A 35 -36.42 3.20 14.87
N GLU A 36 -35.28 2.63 15.28
CA GLU A 36 -34.25 2.24 14.30
C GLU A 36 -34.78 1.17 13.32
N GLU A 37 -35.56 0.20 13.79
CA GLU A 37 -36.19 -0.80 12.91
C GLU A 37 -37.14 -0.17 11.86
N GLN A 38 -37.96 0.79 12.28
CA GLN A 38 -38.85 1.52 11.36
C GLN A 38 -38.03 2.32 10.33
N ARG A 39 -36.93 2.93 10.78
CA ARG A 39 -36.00 3.69 9.95
C ARG A 39 -35.34 2.81 8.91
N GLU A 40 -34.88 1.61 9.29
CA GLU A 40 -34.31 0.63 8.38
C GLU A 40 -35.32 0.17 7.34
N ILE A 41 -36.52 -0.23 7.76
CA ILE A 41 -37.61 -0.63 6.85
C ILE A 41 -37.93 0.50 5.85
N ARG A 42 -38.01 1.75 6.32
CA ARG A 42 -38.27 2.90 5.45
C ARG A 42 -37.13 3.14 4.45
N LEU A 43 -35.88 2.98 4.87
CA LEU A 43 -34.72 3.15 3.99
C LEU A 43 -34.63 2.03 2.95
N GLU A 44 -34.90 0.79 3.34
CA GLU A 44 -34.89 -0.34 2.40
C GLU A 44 -36.01 -0.20 1.36
N LYS A 45 -37.24 0.11 1.77
CA LYS A 45 -38.34 0.42 0.84
C LYS A 45 -37.99 1.54 -0.14
N LYS A 46 -37.30 2.59 0.32
CA LYS A 46 -36.87 3.70 -0.53
C LYS A 46 -35.78 3.25 -1.53
N LYS A 47 -34.89 2.36 -1.11
CA LYS A 47 -33.84 1.79 -1.96
C LYS A 47 -34.44 0.89 -3.04
N GLU A 48 -35.36 0.00 -2.68
CA GLU A 48 -36.11 -0.84 -3.62
C GLU A 48 -36.88 0.00 -4.64
N GLN A 49 -37.60 1.03 -4.19
CA GLN A 49 -38.33 1.94 -5.10
C GLN A 49 -37.39 2.65 -6.07
N THR A 50 -36.25 3.13 -5.58
CA THR A 50 -35.23 3.77 -6.42
C THR A 50 -34.65 2.80 -7.43
N GLN A 51 -34.40 1.55 -7.02
CA GLN A 51 -33.90 0.51 -7.91
C GLN A 51 -34.92 0.19 -9.00
N SER A 52 -36.18 -0.04 -8.63
CA SER A 52 -37.28 -0.29 -9.57
C SER A 52 -37.46 0.85 -10.57
N THR A 53 -37.36 2.10 -10.11
CA THR A 53 -37.44 3.28 -10.99
C THR A 53 -36.27 3.31 -11.98
N ARG A 54 -35.06 2.92 -11.54
CA ARG A 54 -33.86 2.88 -12.40
C ARG A 54 -33.87 1.70 -13.38
N THR A 55 -34.45 0.56 -13.02
CA THR A 55 -34.53 -0.58 -13.94
C THR A 55 -35.55 -0.33 -15.05
N ASN A 56 -36.59 0.44 -14.75
CA ASN A 56 -37.66 0.77 -15.68
C ASN A 56 -37.46 2.14 -16.37
N GLU A 57 -36.31 2.78 -16.20
CA GLU A 57 -36.04 4.10 -16.79
C GLU A 57 -35.81 3.99 -18.31
N LEU A 58 -36.39 4.90 -19.08
CA LEU A 58 -36.09 5.03 -20.50
C LEU A 58 -34.67 5.61 -20.70
N GLU A 59 -34.01 5.29 -21.82
CA GLU A 59 -32.64 5.74 -22.06
C GLU A 59 -32.52 7.27 -22.04
N GLU A 60 -33.49 8.02 -22.58
CA GLU A 60 -33.49 9.48 -22.52
C GLU A 60 -33.54 10.00 -21.07
N GLN A 61 -34.39 9.39 -20.23
CA GLN A 61 -34.50 9.74 -18.81
C GLN A 61 -33.19 9.43 -18.07
N ARG A 62 -32.54 8.32 -18.41
CA ARG A 62 -31.23 7.93 -17.89
C ARG A 62 -30.17 8.97 -18.23
N GLN A 63 -30.11 9.43 -19.49
CA GLN A 63 -29.15 10.45 -19.91
C GLN A 63 -29.36 11.77 -19.18
N ILE A 64 -30.62 12.24 -19.07
CA ILE A 64 -30.96 13.45 -18.31
C ILE A 64 -30.51 13.31 -16.85
N ARG A 65 -30.77 12.17 -16.20
CA ARG A 65 -30.37 11.91 -14.81
C ARG A 65 -28.86 11.96 -14.64
N LEU A 66 -28.10 11.34 -15.55
CA LEU A 66 -26.63 11.32 -15.51
C LEU A 66 -26.03 12.71 -15.74
N GLU A 67 -26.58 13.49 -16.68
CA GLU A 67 -26.15 14.85 -16.94
C GLU A 67 -26.38 15.76 -15.72
N GLN A 68 -27.57 15.66 -15.10
CA GLN A 68 -27.87 16.37 -13.86
C GLN A 68 -26.93 15.97 -12.71
N GLN A 69 -26.61 14.68 -12.59
CA GLN A 69 -25.66 14.20 -11.61
C GLN A 69 -24.27 14.82 -11.84
N LYS A 70 -23.78 14.83 -13.09
CA LYS A 70 -22.51 15.44 -13.46
C LYS A 70 -22.47 16.95 -13.13
N LYS A 71 -23.52 17.70 -13.48
CA LYS A 71 -23.66 19.13 -13.16
C LYS A 71 -23.61 19.37 -11.65
N ARG A 72 -24.36 18.60 -10.86
CA ARG A 72 -24.36 18.70 -9.39
C ARG A 72 -22.98 18.41 -8.80
N SER A 73 -22.31 17.36 -9.26
CA SER A 73 -20.96 17.01 -8.81
C SER A 73 -19.94 18.09 -9.16
N GLN A 74 -20.06 18.72 -10.33
CA GLN A 74 -19.20 19.83 -10.72
C GLN A 74 -19.41 21.05 -9.81
N VAL A 75 -20.66 21.45 -9.59
CA VAL A 75 -21.00 22.56 -8.69
C VAL A 75 -20.50 22.30 -7.26
N TYR A 76 -20.62 21.07 -6.77
CA TYR A 76 -20.09 20.71 -5.45
C TYR A 76 -18.56 20.86 -5.39
N ARG A 77 -17.85 20.36 -6.41
CA ARG A 77 -16.38 20.46 -6.48
C ARG A 77 -15.91 21.91 -6.56
N THR A 78 -16.58 22.75 -7.34
CA THR A 78 -16.23 24.18 -7.44
C THR A 78 -16.48 24.90 -6.12
N LYS A 79 -17.64 24.69 -5.48
CA LYS A 79 -17.93 25.25 -4.15
C LYS A 79 -16.87 24.87 -3.12
N LYS A 80 -16.52 23.57 -3.04
CA LYS A 80 -15.50 23.08 -2.12
C LYS A 80 -14.12 23.71 -2.39
N LYS A 81 -13.76 23.94 -3.66
CA LYS A 81 -12.51 24.62 -4.02
C LYS A 81 -12.52 26.08 -3.56
N VAL A 82 -13.62 26.80 -3.76
CA VAL A 82 -13.79 28.19 -3.32
C VAL A 82 -13.72 28.29 -1.79
N GLU A 83 -14.39 27.39 -1.07
CA GLU A 83 -14.35 27.33 0.40
C GLU A 83 -12.95 27.06 0.95
N LYS A 84 -12.17 26.18 0.29
CA LYS A 84 -10.76 25.94 0.66
C LYS A 84 -9.92 27.21 0.45
N GLN A 85 -10.12 27.90 -0.67
CA GLN A 85 -9.40 29.14 -0.99
C GLN A 85 -9.78 30.29 -0.05
N SER A 86 -11.05 30.43 0.35
CA SER A 86 -11.45 31.42 1.34
C SER A 86 -10.84 31.15 2.71
N ASN A 87 -10.75 29.88 3.11
CA ASN A 87 -10.13 29.51 4.39
C ASN A 87 -8.61 29.74 4.39
N GLU A 88 -7.93 29.50 3.27
CA GLU A 88 -6.50 29.82 3.08
C GLU A 88 -6.26 31.34 3.15
N ASN A 89 -7.11 32.15 2.51
CA ASN A 89 -6.98 33.61 2.51
C ASN A 89 -7.28 34.26 3.88
N ILE A 90 -8.17 33.67 4.69
CA ILE A 90 -8.43 34.09 6.08
C ILE A 90 -7.23 33.76 6.98
N SER A 91 -6.52 32.66 6.72
CA SER A 91 -5.36 32.22 7.51
C SER A 91 -4.09 33.06 7.28
N THR A 92 -4.01 33.82 6.18
CA THR A 92 -2.88 34.72 5.87
C THR A 92 -2.98 36.10 6.54
N GLY A 93 -4.08 36.42 7.23
CA GLY A 93 -4.30 37.73 7.88
C GLY A 93 -3.96 37.79 9.38
N GLN A 94 -3.58 36.67 10.00
CA GLN A 94 -3.24 36.63 11.42
C GLN A 94 -1.83 36.06 11.59
N ASN A 95 -0.92 36.91 12.06
CA ASN A 95 0.41 36.56 12.55
C ASN A 95 0.30 35.49 13.63
N SER A 96 0.31 34.23 13.23
CA SER A 96 0.41 33.09 14.12
C SER A 96 1.75 32.44 13.87
N THR A 97 2.56 32.36 14.93
CA THR A 97 3.75 31.52 15.05
C THR A 97 3.36 30.03 15.00
N HIS A 98 2.67 29.64 13.94
CA HIS A 98 2.25 28.28 13.69
C HIS A 98 3.48 27.55 13.15
N SER A 99 3.96 26.55 13.89
CA SER A 99 5.00 25.63 13.43
C SER A 99 4.64 25.16 12.04
N THR A 100 5.36 25.68 11.05
CA THR A 100 5.12 25.40 9.65
C THR A 100 5.59 23.98 9.43
N TRP A 101 4.63 23.07 9.31
CA TRP A 101 4.92 21.72 8.88
C TRP A 101 5.83 21.79 7.65
N PRO A 102 6.97 21.07 7.63
CA PRO A 102 7.88 21.13 6.51
C PRO A 102 7.10 20.79 5.24
N GLY A 103 7.28 21.62 4.22
CA GLY A 103 6.59 21.46 2.95
C GLY A 103 6.84 20.06 2.34
N PRO A 104 6.02 19.66 1.36
CA PRO A 104 6.19 18.39 0.67
C PRO A 104 7.63 18.22 0.19
N ILE A 105 8.28 17.14 0.63
CA ILE A 105 9.65 16.82 0.21
C ILE A 105 9.66 16.68 -1.32
N SER A 106 10.60 17.36 -1.98
CA SER A 106 10.72 17.31 -3.44
C SER A 106 10.95 15.88 -3.91
N ARG A 107 10.40 15.56 -5.08
CA ARG A 107 10.50 14.22 -5.67
C ARG A 107 11.96 13.83 -5.88
N ASP A 108 12.76 14.74 -6.41
CA ASP A 108 14.18 14.52 -6.68
C ASP A 108 14.96 14.18 -5.40
N LEU A 109 14.62 14.82 -4.27
CA LEU A 109 15.27 14.53 -3.00
C LEU A 109 14.88 13.15 -2.48
N LYS A 110 13.61 12.74 -2.64
CA LYS A 110 13.17 11.38 -2.28
C LYS A 110 13.91 10.34 -3.12
N ASP A 111 13.97 10.56 -4.43
CA ASP A 111 14.56 9.63 -5.37
C ASP A 111 16.07 9.49 -5.11
N THR A 112 16.77 10.61 -4.86
CA THR A 112 18.20 10.62 -4.51
C THR A 112 18.46 9.86 -3.20
N ARG A 113 17.65 10.10 -2.17
CA ARG A 113 17.81 9.43 -0.86
C ARG A 113 17.52 7.94 -0.93
N LEU A 114 16.51 7.55 -1.71
CA LEU A 114 16.19 6.15 -1.95
C LEU A 114 17.33 5.44 -2.68
N GLN A 115 17.88 6.06 -3.74
CA GLN A 115 19.01 5.50 -4.47
C GLN A 115 20.24 5.33 -3.58
N GLN A 116 20.55 6.33 -2.75
CA GLN A 116 21.65 6.25 -1.78
C GLN A 116 21.44 5.10 -0.78
N PHE A 117 20.21 4.91 -0.30
CA PHE A 117 19.87 3.80 0.59
C PHE A 117 20.04 2.44 -0.10
N LEU A 118 19.53 2.29 -1.32
CA LEU A 118 19.67 1.06 -2.09
C LEU A 118 21.14 0.71 -2.36
N GLU A 119 21.97 1.72 -2.65
CA GLU A 119 23.42 1.51 -2.79
C GLU A 119 24.10 1.10 -1.48
N GLN A 120 23.66 1.63 -0.34
CA GLN A 120 24.19 1.23 0.97
C GLN A 120 23.82 -0.21 1.31
N MET A 121 22.61 -0.62 0.94
CA MET A 121 22.07 -1.96 1.17
C MET A 121 22.40 -2.96 0.06
N ALA A 122 23.21 -2.57 -0.92
CA ALA A 122 23.64 -3.49 -1.96
C ALA A 122 24.49 -4.62 -1.35
N MET A 123 24.23 -5.86 -1.76
CA MET A 123 24.99 -7.03 -1.29
C MET A 123 26.50 -6.91 -1.54
N SER A 124 26.92 -6.13 -2.54
CA SER A 124 28.34 -5.82 -2.76
C SER A 124 28.97 -4.98 -1.63
N LYS A 125 28.19 -4.16 -0.92
CA LYS A 125 28.65 -3.40 0.25
C LYS A 125 28.45 -4.13 1.57
N LEU A 126 27.45 -5.00 1.65
CA LEU A 126 27.13 -5.81 2.83
C LEU A 126 27.79 -7.20 2.81
N ALA A 127 28.48 -7.57 1.73
CA ALA A 127 29.20 -8.84 1.66
C ALA A 127 30.25 -8.90 2.77
N GLU A 128 30.10 -9.88 3.65
CA GLU A 128 31.09 -10.23 4.66
C GLU A 128 31.90 -11.43 4.16
N ALA A 129 33.20 -11.41 4.43
CA ALA A 129 34.09 -12.54 4.24
C ALA A 129 34.50 -13.07 5.62
N THR A 130 34.54 -14.38 5.77
CA THR A 130 35.04 -15.04 6.99
C THR A 130 36.55 -15.22 6.89
N CYS A 131 37.26 -14.81 7.94
CA CYS A 131 38.71 -15.06 8.03
C CYS A 131 38.96 -16.55 8.27
N ALA A 132 39.74 -17.20 7.40
CA ALA A 132 40.07 -18.63 7.54
C ALA A 132 40.90 -18.96 8.80
N VAL A 133 41.57 -17.97 9.41
CA VAL A 133 42.46 -18.19 10.57
C VAL A 133 41.74 -17.96 11.89
N CYS A 134 40.98 -16.87 12.03
CA CYS A 134 40.30 -16.51 13.28
C CYS A 134 38.77 -16.65 13.23
N ASN A 135 38.20 -17.06 12.09
CA ASN A 135 36.76 -17.21 11.85
C ASN A 135 35.92 -15.95 12.14
N ILE A 136 36.54 -14.77 12.15
CA ILE A 136 35.86 -13.48 12.30
C ILE A 136 35.33 -13.04 10.93
N CYS A 137 34.06 -12.63 10.89
CA CYS A 137 33.45 -12.00 9.72
C CYS A 137 33.94 -10.55 9.60
N THR A 138 34.44 -10.16 8.43
CA THR A 138 34.81 -8.77 8.13
C THR A 138 34.18 -8.33 6.82
N SER A 139 33.95 -7.03 6.64
CA SER A 139 33.48 -6.52 5.35
C SER A 139 34.46 -6.90 4.24
N ALA A 140 33.95 -7.37 3.11
CA ALA A 140 34.77 -7.73 1.95
C ALA A 140 35.65 -6.57 1.45
N LYS A 141 35.31 -5.31 1.77
CA LYS A 141 36.11 -4.12 1.46
C LYS A 141 37.40 -4.04 2.28
N ASP A 142 37.37 -4.53 3.51
CA ASP A 142 38.49 -4.48 4.45
C ASP A 142 39.34 -5.76 4.40
N ALA A 143 38.89 -6.76 3.65
CA ALA A 143 39.59 -8.01 3.45
C ALA A 143 40.82 -7.82 2.54
N LYS A 144 42.02 -8.01 3.10
CA LYS A 144 43.27 -8.07 2.33
C LYS A 144 43.58 -9.52 1.95
N LYS A 145 43.77 -9.78 0.66
CA LYS A 145 44.29 -11.06 0.20
C LYS A 145 45.77 -11.15 0.53
N ILE A 146 46.16 -12.12 1.34
CA ILE A 146 47.55 -12.41 1.69
C ILE A 146 47.90 -13.77 1.11
N SER A 147 49.02 -13.85 0.40
CA SER A 147 49.56 -15.14 -0.07
C SER A 147 49.96 -16.00 1.13
N ILE A 148 49.64 -17.30 1.08
CA ILE A 148 49.89 -18.25 2.18
C ILE A 148 51.35 -18.24 2.65
N SER A 149 52.29 -18.04 1.73
CA SER A 149 53.73 -17.93 2.01
C SER A 149 54.14 -16.75 2.91
N LYS A 150 53.27 -15.75 3.09
CA LYS A 150 53.53 -14.57 3.93
C LYS A 150 53.00 -14.73 5.36
N ILE A 151 52.35 -15.84 5.69
CA ILE A 151 51.83 -16.10 7.04
C ILE A 151 53.00 -16.54 7.94
N PRO A 152 53.30 -15.82 9.04
CA PRO A 152 54.34 -16.22 9.97
C PRO A 152 54.06 -17.61 10.54
N ASN A 153 55.10 -18.43 10.68
CA ASN A 153 54.99 -19.79 11.20
C ASN A 153 53.99 -20.68 10.44
N ILE A 154 53.81 -20.47 9.13
CA ILE A 154 52.97 -21.33 8.27
C ILE A 154 53.34 -22.81 8.38
N ASP A 155 54.61 -23.09 8.70
CA ASP A 155 55.12 -24.45 8.93
C ASP A 155 54.45 -25.17 10.11
N LEU A 156 53.90 -24.43 11.10
CA LEU A 156 53.13 -24.99 12.21
C LEU A 156 51.70 -25.39 11.79
N LEU A 157 51.19 -24.82 10.70
CA LEU A 157 49.91 -25.18 10.11
C LEU A 157 50.05 -26.32 9.07
N LYS A 158 51.27 -26.83 8.85
CA LYS A 158 51.46 -28.03 8.05
C LYS A 158 50.81 -29.19 8.81
N VAL A 159 49.80 -29.78 8.17
CA VAL A 159 49.21 -31.05 8.60
C VAL A 159 50.35 -32.04 8.81
N SER A 160 50.42 -32.66 10.00
CA SER A 160 51.47 -33.64 10.30
C SER A 160 51.45 -34.76 9.26
N GLU A 161 52.61 -35.35 8.95
CA GLU A 161 52.66 -36.46 7.99
C GLU A 161 51.80 -37.65 8.44
N GLU A 162 51.61 -37.82 9.75
CA GLU A 162 50.66 -38.78 10.31
C GLU A 162 49.21 -38.50 9.90
N LEU A 163 48.75 -37.25 9.99
CA LEU A 163 47.41 -36.85 9.56
C LEU A 163 47.27 -36.89 8.04
N LYS A 164 48.31 -36.55 7.28
CA LYS A 164 48.31 -36.69 5.81
C LYS A 164 48.18 -38.15 5.39
N ASN A 165 48.90 -39.05 6.07
CA ASN A 165 48.79 -40.48 5.84
C ASN A 165 47.42 -41.01 6.25
N LEU A 166 46.83 -40.52 7.35
CA LEU A 166 45.47 -40.88 7.75
C LEU A 166 44.42 -40.46 6.71
N ILE A 167 44.52 -39.22 6.20
CA ILE A 167 43.63 -38.72 5.14
C ILE A 167 43.82 -39.54 3.85
N ARG A 168 45.06 -39.80 3.44
CA ARG A 168 45.37 -40.62 2.25
C ARG A 168 44.84 -42.06 2.39
N ASN A 169 45.05 -42.69 3.54
CA ASN A 169 44.55 -44.03 3.82
C ASN A 169 43.01 -44.07 3.90
N SER A 170 42.36 -42.98 4.35
CA SER A 170 40.90 -42.87 4.32
C SER A 170 40.33 -42.75 2.90
N THR A 171 41.06 -42.09 1.98
CA THR A 171 40.70 -42.01 0.56
C THR A 171 41.02 -43.29 -0.23
N GLU A 172 42.02 -44.08 0.19
CA GLU A 172 42.33 -45.37 -0.42
C GLU A 172 41.41 -46.49 0.07
N ASN A 173 41.03 -46.48 1.36
CA ASN A 173 40.05 -47.43 1.93
C ASN A 173 38.60 -47.20 1.45
N THR A 174 38.31 -46.05 0.84
CA THR A 174 37.02 -45.79 0.18
C THR A 174 36.98 -46.27 -1.28
N SER A 175 38.08 -46.76 -1.84
CA SER A 175 38.12 -47.32 -3.21
C SER A 175 37.70 -48.80 -3.33
N ILE A 176 37.46 -49.49 -2.21
CA ILE A 176 37.02 -50.90 -2.17
C ILE A 176 35.49 -51.04 -2.03
N PHE A 177 34.80 -49.96 -1.65
CA PHE A 177 33.33 -49.91 -1.60
C PHE A 177 32.86 -48.69 -2.37
N ASN A 178 32.54 -48.87 -3.64
CA ASN A 178 31.39 -48.24 -4.30
C ASN A 178 31.29 -48.77 -5.73
N GLY A 179 30.62 -49.92 -5.84
CA GLY A 179 29.84 -50.20 -7.02
C GLY A 179 28.69 -49.20 -7.13
N ASN A 180 28.41 -48.86 -8.38
CA ASN A 180 27.14 -48.41 -8.92
C ASN A 180 26.53 -47.05 -8.50
N ASP A 181 26.16 -46.36 -9.58
CA ASP A 181 25.05 -45.44 -9.75
C ASP A 181 25.28 -43.94 -9.54
N ASN A 182 25.66 -43.33 -10.68
CA ASN A 182 24.87 -42.33 -11.41
C ASN A 182 24.29 -41.15 -10.60
N ASN A 183 24.80 -39.95 -10.91
CA ASN A 183 24.15 -38.94 -11.76
C ASN A 183 24.38 -37.51 -11.23
N GLY A 184 24.66 -36.55 -12.14
CA GLY A 184 24.45 -35.13 -11.85
C GLY A 184 25.68 -34.27 -11.54
N GLN A 185 26.44 -33.99 -12.60
CA GLN A 185 27.30 -32.81 -12.82
C GLN A 185 27.21 -31.67 -11.78
N THR A 186 28.27 -31.49 -11.00
CA THR A 186 28.78 -30.15 -10.65
C THR A 186 30.28 -30.13 -10.84
N THR A 187 30.72 -29.39 -11.86
CA THR A 187 32.12 -29.16 -12.21
C THR A 187 32.81 -28.32 -11.13
N THR A 188 33.46 -28.98 -10.17
CA THR A 188 34.47 -28.35 -9.32
C THR A 188 35.84 -28.58 -9.95
N GLN A 189 36.30 -27.61 -10.75
CA GLN A 189 37.69 -27.59 -11.23
C GLN A 189 38.61 -27.26 -10.04
N ILE A 190 39.21 -28.31 -9.46
CA ILE A 190 40.36 -28.17 -8.57
C ILE A 190 41.59 -28.02 -9.48
N LYS A 191 42.12 -26.79 -9.60
CA LYS A 191 43.42 -26.56 -10.23
C LYS A 191 44.52 -27.02 -9.27
N SER A 192 45.21 -28.09 -9.65
CA SER A 192 46.51 -28.47 -9.09
C SER A 192 47.53 -27.38 -9.39
N ILE A 193 48.23 -26.92 -8.34
CA ILE A 193 49.42 -26.10 -8.43
C ILE A 193 50.60 -27.07 -8.46
N VAL A 194 51.38 -27.04 -9.54
CA VAL A 194 52.78 -27.50 -9.57
C VAL A 194 53.65 -26.41 -8.97
#